data_AF-A0A7C7GMM4-F1
#
_entry.id   AF-A0A7C7GMM4-F1
#
_cell.length_a   1.000
_cell.length_b   1.000
_cell.length_c   1.000
_cell.angle_alpha   90.00
_cell.angle_beta   90.00
_cell.angle_gamma   90.00
#
_symmetry.space_group_name_H-M   'P 1'
#
loop_
_entity.id
_entity.type
_entity.pdbx_description
1 polymer ?
#
loop_
_entity_poly.entity_id
_entity_poly.type
_entity_poly.pdbx_seq_one_letter_code
_entity_poly.pdbx_strand_id
1 'polypeptide(L)'
;MLIYLPSIEYTPFSVRGGGVGGGADYNYATGWSFHPKEILSFFLPSAFGFGGQTYWGFMPFTDYPNYMGIIILLLAFYGFTAHRKELLSWFLAGTAMLALLISFGKHFSLIYDFFYDVFPYFNKFRVPAMILILVQFNTAVLAAFGLDALSDLKEKTVPQWFWITAGFYGVWLLVLVLGSGAIESSLQSSFTQPRTRDPNAVRAINNLRLDIWTKDAWMLIVWVALGLGTIWMWIQRNISKNIFMVVLVLIAILDITNVGQRIIHPTKSSGRSAATMETKTIDRYFEPDPVINYLKQQKGDFRIYPVGNLFGESRFRAFGLESVGGYHPAKLKLTNDFIQRTKNISSFALMKMMNVQYLISLQEVPFPIVDKVFDGKMRTGRGVMPTKVYKLKDSLPRAWFIGKVEAKTDDQLWPMINEENFT
;
A
#
# COMPACT_ATOMS: atom_id res chain seq x y z
N MET A 1 0.19 -27.94 -10.62
CA MET A 1 -0.21 -27.44 -11.96
C MET A 1 -1.49 -26.61 -11.95
N LEU A 2 -2.49 -26.91 -11.12
CA LEU A 2 -3.80 -26.23 -11.07
C LEU A 2 -3.78 -24.69 -10.94
N ILE A 3 -2.75 -24.11 -10.31
CA ILE A 3 -2.61 -22.64 -10.18
C ILE A 3 -1.65 -22.08 -11.25
N TYR A 4 -0.52 -22.76 -11.47
CA TYR A 4 0.55 -22.27 -12.34
C TYR A 4 0.16 -22.28 -13.83
N LEU A 5 -0.45 -23.36 -14.33
CA LEU A 5 -0.78 -23.48 -15.75
C LEU A 5 -1.83 -22.43 -16.18
N PRO A 6 -2.97 -22.25 -15.47
CA PRO A 6 -3.91 -21.18 -15.80
C PRO A 6 -3.31 -19.78 -15.64
N SER A 7 -2.41 -19.58 -14.66
CA SER A 7 -1.71 -18.29 -14.51
C SER A 7 -0.78 -18.00 -15.67
N ILE A 8 -0.05 -19.01 -16.17
CA ILE A 8 0.83 -18.89 -17.35
C ILE A 8 0.00 -18.59 -18.60
N GLU A 9 -1.11 -19.29 -18.83
CA GLU A 9 -2.02 -19.04 -19.96
C GLU A 9 -2.67 -17.66 -19.88
N TYR A 10 -3.03 -17.21 -18.68
CA TYR A 10 -3.64 -15.89 -18.46
C TYR A 10 -2.64 -14.73 -18.58
N THR A 11 -1.35 -14.96 -18.26
CA THR A 11 -0.34 -13.91 -18.15
C THR A 11 -0.25 -13.01 -19.40
N PRO A 12 -0.17 -13.55 -20.64
CA PRO A 12 -0.11 -12.74 -21.86
C PRO A 12 -1.32 -11.83 -22.06
N PHE A 13 -2.49 -12.24 -21.57
CA PHE A 13 -3.75 -11.49 -21.70
C PHE A 13 -3.99 -10.54 -20.53
N SER A 14 -3.13 -10.56 -19.51
CA SER A 14 -3.26 -9.71 -18.34
C SER A 14 -2.57 -8.36 -18.56
N VAL A 15 -3.01 -7.33 -17.82
CA VAL A 15 -2.30 -6.05 -17.75
C VAL A 15 -0.84 -6.16 -17.25
N ARG A 16 -0.44 -7.32 -16.70
CA ARG A 16 0.90 -7.57 -16.14
C ARG A 16 1.82 -8.38 -17.04
N GLY A 17 1.32 -8.93 -18.15
CA GLY A 17 2.12 -9.61 -19.18
C GLY A 17 2.06 -8.92 -20.54
N GLY A 18 1.43 -7.75 -20.61
CA GLY A 18 1.13 -7.05 -21.85
C GLY A 18 2.16 -6.02 -22.32
N GLY A 19 3.28 -5.84 -21.61
CA GLY A 19 4.38 -5.00 -22.08
C GLY A 19 5.02 -5.57 -23.34
N VAL A 20 5.79 -4.75 -24.07
CA VAL A 20 6.39 -5.09 -25.38
C VAL A 20 7.26 -6.38 -25.36
N GLY A 21 7.64 -6.87 -24.17
CA GLY A 21 8.37 -8.13 -23.96
C GLY A 21 7.70 -9.17 -23.03
N GLY A 22 6.38 -9.13 -22.81
CA GLY A 22 5.68 -10.17 -22.02
C GLY A 22 5.73 -10.01 -20.49
N GLY A 23 6.10 -8.81 -20.01
CA GLY A 23 6.18 -8.44 -18.60
C GLY A 23 5.39 -7.15 -18.27
N ALA A 24 5.50 -6.69 -17.03
CA ALA A 24 5.00 -5.37 -16.64
C ALA A 24 5.78 -4.28 -17.38
N ASP A 25 5.20 -3.11 -17.62
CA ASP A 25 5.98 -1.95 -18.07
C ASP A 25 6.98 -1.52 -16.98
N TYR A 26 8.18 -1.06 -17.34
CA TYR A 26 9.24 -0.75 -16.37
C TYR A 26 8.81 0.32 -15.35
N ASN A 27 8.16 1.40 -15.81
CA ASN A 27 7.69 2.47 -14.93
C ASN A 27 6.57 1.98 -14.01
N TYR A 28 5.74 1.08 -14.53
CA TYR A 28 4.69 0.44 -13.74
C TYR A 28 5.28 -0.53 -12.69
N ALA A 29 6.25 -1.36 -13.07
CA ALA A 29 6.93 -2.30 -12.18
C ALA A 29 7.66 -1.58 -11.05
N THR A 30 8.39 -0.50 -11.37
CA THR A 30 9.19 0.30 -10.43
C THR A 30 8.41 1.41 -9.73
N GLY A 31 7.08 1.46 -9.87
CA GLY A 31 6.24 2.52 -9.30
C GLY A 31 6.32 2.69 -7.78
N TRP A 32 6.66 1.62 -7.05
CA TRP A 32 6.88 1.61 -5.59
C TRP A 32 8.30 1.16 -5.26
N SER A 33 9.27 1.83 -5.89
CA SER A 33 10.67 1.67 -5.54
C SER A 33 10.96 2.30 -4.19
N PHE A 34 11.71 1.63 -3.33
CA PHE A 34 12.07 2.12 -2.01
C PHE A 34 13.22 3.12 -2.12
N HIS A 35 13.03 4.38 -1.78
CA HIS A 35 14.12 5.34 -1.90
C HIS A 35 15.19 5.09 -0.81
N PRO A 36 16.50 5.18 -1.09
CA PRO A 36 17.56 4.95 -0.09
C PRO A 36 17.41 5.78 1.19
N LYS A 37 16.93 7.03 1.08
CA LYS A 37 16.63 7.86 2.26
C LYS A 37 15.56 7.25 3.17
N GLU A 38 14.62 6.46 2.65
CA GLU A 38 13.56 5.82 3.44
C GLU A 38 14.08 4.68 4.32
N ILE A 39 15.36 4.28 4.23
CA ILE A 39 16.02 3.40 5.21
C ILE A 39 15.88 3.94 6.64
N LEU A 40 15.79 5.27 6.81
CA LEU A 40 15.52 5.87 8.12
C LEU A 40 14.22 5.34 8.75
N SER A 41 13.25 4.91 7.95
CA SER A 41 12.00 4.29 8.44
C SER A 41 12.22 2.95 9.15
N PHE A 42 13.35 2.27 8.92
CA PHE A 42 13.70 1.05 9.64
C PHE A 42 13.96 1.33 11.12
N PHE A 43 14.54 2.50 11.41
CA PHE A 43 14.95 2.94 12.74
C PHE A 43 13.93 3.85 13.42
N LEU A 44 13.26 4.71 12.67
CA LEU A 44 12.27 5.67 13.16
C LEU A 44 10.98 5.50 12.33
N PRO A 45 9.89 4.94 12.89
CA PRO A 45 8.71 4.56 12.11
C PRO A 45 8.18 5.72 11.26
N SER A 46 8.03 6.89 11.86
CA SER A 46 7.49 8.08 11.21
C SER A 46 8.50 8.92 10.43
N ALA A 47 9.71 8.42 10.11
CA ALA A 47 10.75 9.22 9.46
C ALA A 47 10.26 9.89 8.16
N PHE A 48 9.35 9.25 7.43
CA PHE A 48 8.67 9.79 6.24
C PHE A 48 7.14 9.81 6.40
N GLY A 49 6.66 9.98 7.64
CA GLY A 49 5.27 9.84 8.04
C GLY A 49 4.87 8.39 8.29
N PHE A 50 3.64 8.17 8.75
CA PHE A 50 3.17 6.85 9.20
C PHE A 50 2.32 6.12 8.15
N GLY A 51 2.23 6.64 6.92
CA GLY A 51 1.34 6.13 5.87
C GLY A 51 0.09 7.00 5.65
N GLY A 52 -0.69 6.67 4.61
CA GLY A 52 -1.90 7.40 4.23
C GLY A 52 -1.62 8.89 3.95
N GLN A 53 -2.45 9.78 4.49
CA GLN A 53 -2.30 11.23 4.30
C GLN A 53 -1.04 11.80 4.95
N THR A 54 -0.49 11.12 5.97
CA THR A 54 0.71 11.59 6.66
C THR A 54 1.98 11.23 5.93
N TYR A 55 1.95 10.29 4.98
CA TYR A 55 3.12 9.91 4.21
C TYR A 55 3.63 11.08 3.37
N TRP A 56 4.95 11.28 3.38
CA TRP A 56 5.62 12.34 2.62
C TRP A 56 6.91 11.88 1.94
N GLY A 57 7.13 10.57 1.87
CA GLY A 57 8.28 9.97 1.18
C GLY A 57 8.16 9.96 -0.34
N PHE A 58 8.89 9.05 -0.98
CA PHE A 58 9.14 9.05 -2.42
C PHE A 58 8.20 8.10 -3.20
N MET A 59 7.49 7.21 -2.51
CA MET A 59 6.49 6.35 -3.14
C MET A 59 5.20 7.15 -3.45
N PRO A 60 4.34 6.68 -4.37
CA PRO A 60 3.05 7.33 -4.63
C PRO A 60 2.14 7.37 -3.39
N PHE A 61 2.16 6.28 -2.61
CA PHE A 61 1.56 6.14 -1.29
C PHE A 61 2.03 4.85 -0.62
N THR A 62 1.94 4.79 0.70
CA THR A 62 2.05 3.56 1.51
C THR A 62 1.08 3.65 2.68
N ASP A 63 0.66 2.51 3.21
CA ASP A 63 -0.25 2.42 4.36
C ASP A 63 0.48 2.12 5.68
N TYR A 64 1.80 1.94 5.64
CA TYR A 64 2.61 1.66 6.82
C TYR A 64 4.08 2.06 6.62
N PRO A 65 4.81 2.34 7.72
CA PRO A 65 6.25 2.48 7.69
C PRO A 65 6.97 1.13 7.75
N ASN A 66 8.17 1.02 7.17
CA ASN A 66 8.98 -0.20 7.20
C ASN A 66 9.80 -0.34 8.50
N TYR A 67 9.22 -0.01 9.66
CA TYR A 67 9.91 -0.10 10.94
C TYR A 67 10.23 -1.55 11.33
N MET A 68 11.48 -1.79 11.75
CA MET A 68 11.99 -3.13 12.04
C MET A 68 12.15 -3.43 13.53
N GLY A 69 11.94 -2.43 14.40
CA GLY A 69 12.21 -2.52 15.84
C GLY A 69 13.66 -2.14 16.15
N ILE A 70 13.87 -1.11 16.96
CA ILE A 70 15.22 -0.62 17.27
C ILE A 70 16.02 -1.64 18.08
N ILE A 71 15.34 -2.38 18.97
CA ILE A 71 15.98 -3.45 19.75
C ILE A 71 16.44 -4.57 18.82
N ILE A 72 15.62 -4.95 17.85
CA ILE A 72 15.95 -5.99 16.87
C ILE A 72 17.11 -5.55 15.98
N LEU A 73 17.13 -4.28 15.54
CA LEU A 73 18.24 -3.76 14.75
C LEU A 73 19.57 -3.74 15.53
N LEU A 74 19.54 -3.31 16.80
CA LEU A 74 20.72 -3.32 17.68
C LEU A 74 21.21 -4.75 17.94
N LEU A 75 20.30 -5.67 18.22
CA LEU A 75 20.60 -7.09 18.38
C LEU A 75 21.18 -7.68 17.09
N ALA A 76 20.59 -7.39 15.93
CA ALA A 76 21.05 -7.91 14.64
C ALA A 76 22.45 -7.41 14.28
N PHE A 77 22.72 -6.13 14.52
CA PHE A 77 24.05 -5.56 14.34
C PHE A 77 25.07 -6.26 15.26
N TYR A 78 24.73 -6.41 16.54
CA TYR A 78 25.61 -7.08 17.48
C TYR A 78 25.84 -8.55 17.12
N GLY A 79 24.77 -9.28 16.78
CA GLY A 79 24.82 -10.68 16.35
C GLY A 79 25.72 -10.90 15.14
N PHE A 80 25.61 -10.03 14.13
CA PHE A 80 26.52 -10.06 12.99
C PHE A 80 27.98 -9.84 13.43
N THR A 81 28.26 -8.86 14.30
CA THR A 81 29.64 -8.57 14.73
C THR A 81 30.25 -9.68 15.60
N ALA A 82 29.42 -10.32 16.46
CA ALA A 82 29.83 -11.41 17.33
C ALA A 82 30.11 -12.69 16.52
N HIS A 83 29.25 -13.00 15.55
CA HIS A 83 29.37 -14.19 14.69
C HIS A 83 29.99 -13.89 13.32
N ARG A 84 30.78 -12.82 13.19
CA ARG A 84 31.39 -12.38 11.91
C ARG A 84 32.36 -13.39 11.27
N LYS A 85 32.78 -14.40 12.04
CA LYS A 85 33.65 -15.48 11.56
C LYS A 85 32.85 -16.60 10.88
N GLU A 86 31.54 -16.62 11.07
CA GLU A 86 30.66 -17.64 10.51
C GLU A 86 30.16 -17.25 9.13
N LEU A 87 30.19 -18.21 8.20
CA LEU A 87 29.71 -18.00 6.84
C LEU A 87 28.21 -17.65 6.81
N LEU A 88 27.42 -18.23 7.73
CA LEU A 88 25.98 -17.98 7.82
C LEU A 88 25.66 -16.51 8.09
N SER A 89 26.40 -15.85 8.98
CA SER A 89 26.23 -14.42 9.27
C SER A 89 26.46 -13.55 8.03
N TRP A 90 27.49 -13.87 7.25
CA TRP A 90 27.76 -13.20 5.97
C TRP A 90 26.72 -13.51 4.90
N PHE A 91 26.21 -14.75 4.85
CA PHE A 91 25.13 -15.11 3.95
C PHE A 91 23.85 -14.31 4.25
N LEU A 92 23.45 -14.23 5.52
CA LEU A 92 22.28 -13.45 5.95
C LEU A 92 22.46 -11.95 5.68
N ALA A 93 23.61 -11.38 6.02
CA ALA A 93 23.91 -9.97 5.76
C ALA A 93 23.99 -9.67 4.26
N GLY A 94 24.63 -10.55 3.47
CA GLY A 94 24.77 -10.40 2.03
C GLY A 94 23.44 -10.50 1.29
N THR A 95 22.59 -11.47 1.65
CA THR A 95 21.25 -11.60 1.07
C THR A 95 20.31 -10.47 1.50
N ALA A 96 20.42 -9.97 2.74
CA ALA A 96 19.70 -8.77 3.18
C ALA A 96 20.16 -7.54 2.40
N MET A 97 21.47 -7.35 2.21
CA MET A 97 22.01 -6.24 1.44
C MET A 97 21.56 -6.31 -0.03
N LEU A 98 21.62 -7.48 -0.66
CA LEU A 98 21.14 -7.67 -2.03
C LEU A 98 19.65 -7.35 -2.16
N ALA A 99 18.81 -7.87 -1.25
CA ALA A 99 17.38 -7.56 -1.23
C ALA A 99 17.11 -6.06 -1.04
N LEU A 100 17.85 -5.40 -0.14
CA LEU A 100 17.76 -3.95 0.06
C LEU A 100 18.10 -3.18 -1.22
N LEU A 101 19.18 -3.55 -1.91
CA LEU A 101 19.58 -2.91 -3.16
C LEU A 101 18.56 -3.12 -4.29
N ILE A 102 17.99 -4.33 -4.40
CA ILE A 102 16.90 -4.61 -5.36
C ILE A 102 15.67 -3.78 -5.00
N SER A 103 15.36 -3.61 -3.70
CA SER A 103 14.19 -2.82 -3.26
C SER A 103 14.24 -1.37 -3.71
N PHE A 104 15.44 -0.84 -3.97
CA PHE A 104 15.62 0.52 -4.47
C PHE A 104 15.09 0.75 -5.87
N GLY A 105 14.85 -0.31 -6.65
CA GLY A 105 14.24 -0.23 -7.97
C GLY A 105 14.87 0.85 -8.84
N LYS A 106 14.04 1.76 -9.36
CA LYS A 106 14.51 2.88 -10.22
C LYS A 106 15.45 3.87 -9.53
N HIS A 107 15.53 3.89 -8.20
CA HIS A 107 16.47 4.74 -7.46
C HIS A 107 17.89 4.17 -7.43
N PHE A 108 18.06 2.88 -7.73
CA PHE A 108 19.34 2.22 -7.93
C PHE A 108 19.24 1.19 -9.06
N SER A 109 19.11 1.71 -10.28
CA SER A 109 18.73 0.89 -11.44
C SER A 109 19.78 -0.17 -11.80
N LEU A 110 21.07 0.07 -11.54
CA LEU A 110 22.14 -0.89 -11.88
C LEU A 110 21.86 -2.33 -11.43
N ILE A 111 21.43 -2.51 -10.18
CA ILE A 111 21.10 -3.85 -9.67
C ILE A 111 19.71 -4.27 -10.12
N TYR A 112 18.72 -3.38 -10.04
CA TYR A 112 17.35 -3.74 -10.39
C TYR A 112 17.19 -4.15 -11.85
N ASP A 113 17.80 -3.40 -12.77
CA ASP A 113 17.76 -3.62 -14.23
C ASP A 113 18.39 -4.96 -14.59
N PHE A 114 19.51 -5.33 -13.94
CA PHE A 114 20.11 -6.66 -14.12
C PHE A 114 19.12 -7.78 -13.81
N PHE A 115 18.40 -7.71 -12.69
CA PHE A 115 17.37 -8.71 -12.36
C PHE A 115 16.17 -8.62 -13.28
N TYR A 116 15.74 -7.41 -13.65
CA TYR A 116 14.58 -7.17 -14.49
C TYR A 116 14.76 -7.71 -15.91
N ASP A 117 15.94 -7.51 -16.51
CA ASP A 117 16.21 -7.89 -17.89
C ASP A 117 16.75 -9.32 -18.03
N VAL A 118 17.53 -9.81 -17.06
CA VAL A 118 18.23 -11.11 -17.17
C VAL A 118 17.50 -12.24 -16.44
N PHE A 119 16.88 -11.98 -15.29
CA PHE A 119 16.31 -13.05 -14.46
C PHE A 119 14.92 -13.47 -14.96
N PRO A 120 14.68 -14.77 -15.19
CA PRO A 120 13.40 -15.23 -15.72
C PRO A 120 12.27 -14.90 -14.74
N TYR A 121 11.14 -14.43 -15.29
CA TYR A 121 9.93 -14.04 -14.56
C TYR A 121 10.05 -12.82 -13.63
N PHE A 122 11.24 -12.23 -13.44
CA PHE A 122 11.41 -11.10 -12.52
C PHE A 122 10.62 -9.88 -12.98
N ASN A 123 10.62 -9.61 -14.29
CA ASN A 123 9.83 -8.54 -14.93
C ASN A 123 8.30 -8.70 -14.83
N LYS A 124 7.80 -9.79 -14.22
CA LYS A 124 6.37 -9.97 -13.91
C LYS A 124 5.99 -9.48 -12.52
N PHE A 125 6.98 -9.23 -11.65
CA PHE A 125 6.76 -8.65 -10.34
C PHE A 125 6.70 -7.11 -10.42
N ARG A 126 6.01 -6.53 -9.43
CA ARG A 126 5.81 -5.09 -9.25
C ARG A 126 6.12 -4.78 -7.79
N VAL A 127 6.41 -3.51 -7.50
CA VAL A 127 6.61 -3.00 -6.13
C VAL A 127 7.91 -3.54 -5.56
N PRO A 128 9.08 -3.03 -6.01
CA PRO A 128 10.38 -3.49 -5.55
C PRO A 128 10.50 -3.50 -4.02
N ALA A 129 9.86 -2.54 -3.33
CA ALA A 129 9.82 -2.47 -1.87
C ALA A 129 9.31 -3.76 -1.18
N MET A 130 8.54 -4.64 -1.85
CA MET A 130 8.04 -5.88 -1.24
C MET A 130 9.16 -6.89 -0.95
N ILE A 131 10.30 -6.82 -1.63
CA ILE A 131 11.44 -7.71 -1.35
C ILE A 131 12.06 -7.44 0.03
N LEU A 132 11.75 -6.30 0.66
CA LEU A 132 12.23 -5.94 2.01
C LEU A 132 11.84 -6.98 3.07
N ILE A 133 10.84 -7.84 2.80
CA ILE A 133 10.53 -8.98 3.67
C ILE A 133 11.75 -9.87 3.92
N LEU A 134 12.64 -10.04 2.92
CA LEU A 134 13.89 -10.80 3.08
C LEU A 134 14.88 -10.07 3.98
N VAL A 135 14.94 -8.74 3.90
CA VAL A 135 15.75 -7.91 4.81
C VAL A 135 15.25 -8.10 6.24
N GLN A 136 13.95 -7.95 6.47
CA GLN A 136 13.31 -8.09 7.77
C GLN A 136 13.52 -9.48 8.37
N PHE A 137 13.34 -10.53 7.58
CA PHE A 137 13.56 -11.91 8.01
C PHE A 137 15.02 -12.14 8.42
N ASN A 138 15.97 -11.77 7.56
CA ASN A 138 17.40 -11.96 7.86
C ASN A 138 17.85 -11.17 9.08
N THR A 139 17.34 -9.94 9.24
CA THR A 139 17.60 -9.13 10.44
C THR A 139 17.05 -9.80 11.71
N ALA A 140 15.85 -10.39 11.67
CA ALA A 140 15.31 -11.12 12.82
C ALA A 140 16.17 -12.32 13.21
N VAL A 141 16.70 -13.07 12.23
CA VAL A 141 17.62 -14.20 12.49
C VAL A 141 18.94 -13.70 13.10
N LEU A 142 19.54 -12.65 12.53
CA LEU A 142 20.75 -12.04 13.09
C LEU A 142 20.52 -11.49 14.51
N ALA A 143 19.32 -10.98 14.80
CA ALA A 143 18.95 -10.53 16.14
C ALA A 143 18.92 -11.68 17.15
N ALA A 144 18.51 -12.88 16.73
CA ALA A 144 18.59 -14.07 17.58
C ALA A 144 20.05 -14.44 17.91
N PHE A 145 20.97 -14.36 16.93
CA PHE A 145 22.41 -14.53 17.18
C PHE A 145 22.94 -13.46 18.14
N GLY A 146 22.44 -12.23 18.02
CA GLY A 146 22.78 -11.14 18.94
C GLY A 146 22.34 -11.42 20.36
N LEU A 147 21.11 -11.92 20.55
CA LEU A 147 20.59 -12.27 21.87
C LEU A 147 21.42 -13.40 22.51
N ASP A 148 21.76 -14.43 21.74
CA ASP A 148 22.59 -15.56 22.18
C ASP A 148 23.99 -15.07 22.61
N ALA A 149 24.66 -14.30 21.75
CA ALA A 149 25.98 -13.73 22.06
C ALA A 149 25.96 -12.80 23.29
N LEU A 150 24.90 -12.01 23.50
CA LEU A 150 24.78 -11.15 24.69
C LEU A 150 24.65 -11.98 25.96
N SER A 151 24.02 -13.16 25.86
CA SER A 151 23.82 -14.07 26.97
C SER A 151 25.10 -14.76 27.47
N ASP A 152 26.22 -14.56 26.75
CA ASP A 152 27.55 -15.08 27.11
C ASP A 152 28.53 -13.96 27.51
N LEU A 153 28.05 -12.72 27.68
CA LEU A 153 28.87 -11.61 28.16
C LEU A 153 29.46 -11.89 29.54
N LYS A 154 30.71 -11.45 29.71
CA LYS A 154 31.45 -11.53 30.98
C LYS A 154 30.88 -10.58 32.02
N GLU A 155 30.82 -11.03 33.25
CA GLU A 155 30.38 -10.22 34.39
C GLU A 155 31.27 -8.97 34.55
N LYS A 156 30.64 -7.83 34.89
CA LYS A 156 31.26 -6.52 35.18
C LYS A 156 32.15 -5.96 34.07
N THR A 157 32.18 -6.59 32.90
CA THR A 157 32.98 -6.17 31.75
C THR A 157 32.04 -5.59 30.70
N VAL A 158 31.88 -4.27 30.71
CA VAL A 158 31.01 -3.58 29.76
C VAL A 158 31.74 -3.42 28.43
N PRO A 159 31.24 -3.99 27.33
CA PRO A 159 31.91 -3.94 26.04
C PRO A 159 31.86 -2.52 25.45
N GLN A 160 32.85 -2.16 24.64
CA GLN A 160 32.98 -0.80 24.06
C GLN A 160 31.75 -0.37 23.24
N TRP A 161 31.13 -1.30 22.49
CA TRP A 161 29.94 -1.00 21.69
C TRP A 161 28.78 -0.47 22.55
N PHE A 162 28.66 -0.90 23.81
CA PHE A 162 27.61 -0.43 24.72
C PHE A 162 27.73 1.07 24.95
N TRP A 163 28.94 1.56 25.23
CA TRP A 163 29.20 2.98 25.45
C TRP A 163 29.04 3.80 24.17
N ILE A 164 29.39 3.23 23.01
CA ILE A 164 29.18 3.88 21.70
C ILE A 164 27.68 4.04 21.44
N THR A 165 26.89 2.98 21.63
CA THR A 165 25.43 3.01 21.46
C THR A 165 24.79 3.97 22.47
N ALA A 166 25.15 3.89 23.75
CA ALA A 166 24.65 4.80 24.78
C ALA A 166 25.01 6.26 24.48
N GLY A 167 26.25 6.52 24.04
CA GLY A 167 26.70 7.85 23.66
C GLY A 167 25.95 8.41 22.45
N PHE A 168 25.75 7.59 21.41
CA PHE A 168 25.00 7.98 20.21
C PHE A 168 23.56 8.39 20.56
N TYR A 169 22.84 7.57 21.33
CA TYR A 169 21.47 7.90 21.74
C TYR A 169 21.42 8.97 22.83
N GLY A 170 22.49 9.15 23.60
CA GLY A 170 22.66 10.29 24.51
C GLY A 170 22.76 11.62 23.75
N VAL A 171 23.54 11.66 22.67
CA VAL A 171 23.60 12.82 21.76
C VAL A 171 22.25 13.03 21.08
N TRP A 172 21.60 11.96 20.60
CA TRP A 172 20.24 12.06 20.05
C TRP A 172 19.25 12.68 21.04
N LEU A 173 19.28 12.25 22.31
CA LEU A 173 18.47 12.83 23.38
C LEU A 173 18.77 14.32 23.58
N LEU A 174 20.05 14.72 23.63
CA LEU A 174 20.44 16.12 23.75
C LEU A 174 19.94 16.96 22.57
N VAL A 175 20.01 16.41 21.36
CA VAL A 175 19.49 17.05 20.15
C VAL A 175 17.97 17.21 20.22
N LEU A 176 17.23 16.21 20.73
CA LEU A 176 15.78 16.32 20.91
C LEU A 176 15.39 17.39 21.96
N VAL A 177 16.16 17.51 23.05
CA VAL A 177 15.88 18.47 24.13
C VAL A 177 16.25 19.89 23.73
N LEU A 178 17.44 20.09 23.16
CA LEU A 178 18.01 21.42 22.90
C LEU A 178 17.72 21.92 21.48
N GLY A 179 17.48 21.01 20.54
CA GLY A 179 17.34 21.30 19.11
C GLY A 179 15.92 21.11 18.56
N SER A 180 14.90 20.93 19.40
CA SER A 180 13.51 20.66 18.98
C SER A 180 12.99 21.65 17.93
N GLY A 181 13.18 22.96 18.15
CA GLY A 181 12.74 23.99 17.19
C GLY A 181 13.47 23.94 15.84
N ALA A 182 14.76 23.62 15.84
CA ALA A 182 15.54 23.47 14.60
C ALA A 182 15.11 22.21 13.83
N ILE A 183 14.85 21.11 14.54
CA ILE A 183 14.31 19.88 13.97
C ILE A 183 12.93 20.12 13.34
N GLU A 184 12.02 20.77 14.06
CA GLU A 184 10.68 21.08 13.56
C GLU A 184 10.73 21.90 12.28
N SER A 185 11.54 22.96 12.24
CA SER A 185 11.75 23.79 11.04
C SER A 185 12.32 22.97 9.86
N SER A 186 13.33 22.14 10.12
CA SER A 186 13.94 21.29 9.09
C SER A 186 12.95 20.27 8.52
N LEU A 187 12.15 19.63 9.38
CA LEU A 187 11.11 18.67 8.97
C LEU A 187 10.01 19.36 8.16
N GLN A 188 9.48 20.49 8.63
CA GLN A 188 8.44 21.23 7.92
C GLN A 188 8.87 21.67 6.53
N SER A 189 10.13 22.10 6.36
CA SER A 189 10.68 22.47 5.06
C SER A 189 10.84 21.28 4.10
N SER A 190 10.94 20.06 4.64
CA SER A 190 11.09 18.83 3.87
C SER A 190 9.77 18.16 3.48
N PHE A 191 8.65 18.58 4.08
CA PHE A 191 7.36 17.95 3.82
C PHE A 191 6.85 18.19 2.41
N THR A 192 6.45 17.11 1.75
CA THR A 192 5.78 17.18 0.45
C THR A 192 4.35 17.67 0.59
N GLN A 193 3.86 18.37 -0.44
CA GLN A 193 2.49 18.89 -0.47
C GLN A 193 1.49 17.73 -0.37
N PRO A 194 0.59 17.72 0.64
CA PRO A 194 -0.48 16.74 0.72
C PRO A 194 -1.39 16.77 -0.53
N ARG A 195 -2.13 15.68 -0.76
CA ARG A 195 -3.03 15.56 -1.93
C ARG A 195 -4.22 16.54 -1.92
N THR A 196 -4.45 17.20 -0.79
CA THR A 196 -5.50 18.21 -0.63
C THR A 196 -4.98 19.59 -1.03
N ARG A 197 -5.86 20.40 -1.64
CA ARG A 197 -5.58 21.80 -2.00
C ARG A 197 -6.04 22.80 -0.94
N ASP A 198 -6.80 22.36 0.06
CA ASP A 198 -7.26 23.21 1.15
C ASP A 198 -6.08 23.57 2.08
N PRO A 199 -5.71 24.86 2.22
CA PRO A 199 -4.61 25.30 3.08
C PRO A 199 -4.78 24.88 4.54
N ASN A 200 -6.02 24.82 5.06
CA ASN A 200 -6.27 24.41 6.44
C ASN A 200 -5.97 22.93 6.64
N ALA A 201 -6.45 22.08 5.72
CA ALA A 201 -6.16 20.66 5.73
C ALA A 201 -4.65 20.38 5.56
N VAL A 202 -3.95 21.13 4.71
CA VAL A 202 -2.49 21.00 4.55
C VAL A 202 -1.76 21.29 5.86
N ARG A 203 -2.09 22.39 6.55
CA ARG A 203 -1.51 22.72 7.85
C ARG A 203 -1.79 21.66 8.90
N ALA A 204 -3.03 21.16 8.96
CA ALA A 204 -3.40 20.11 9.90
C ALA A 204 -2.61 18.81 9.67
N ILE A 205 -2.41 18.40 8.41
CA ILE A 205 -1.62 17.22 8.05
C ILE A 205 -0.15 17.40 8.43
N ASN A 206 0.44 18.58 8.17
CA ASN A 206 1.83 18.85 8.51
C ASN A 206 2.06 18.88 10.03
N ASN A 207 1.13 19.45 10.80
CA ASN A 207 1.19 19.41 12.26
C ASN A 207 1.08 17.97 12.78
N LEU A 208 0.21 17.15 12.18
CA LEU A 208 0.10 15.73 12.50
C LEU A 208 1.39 14.95 12.17
N ARG A 209 2.04 15.25 11.03
CA ARG A 209 3.33 14.66 10.66
C ARG A 209 4.39 14.95 11.72
N LEU A 210 4.49 16.20 12.19
CA LEU A 210 5.41 16.58 13.26
C LEU A 210 5.09 15.89 14.58
N ASP A 211 3.83 15.90 15.01
CA ASP A 211 3.41 15.29 16.27
C ASP A 211 3.77 13.80 16.33
N ILE A 212 3.47 13.05 15.26
CA ILE A 212 3.82 11.64 15.19
C ILE A 212 5.35 11.46 15.16
N TRP A 213 6.06 12.30 14.40
CA TRP A 213 7.52 12.26 14.33
C TRP A 213 8.18 12.47 15.68
N THR A 214 7.77 13.51 16.41
CA THR A 214 8.30 13.84 17.73
C THR A 214 8.01 12.72 18.73
N LYS A 215 6.78 12.17 18.73
CA LYS A 215 6.42 11.04 19.60
C LYS A 215 7.28 9.79 19.33
N ASP A 216 7.49 9.44 18.07
CA ASP A 216 8.31 8.29 17.71
C ASP A 216 9.80 8.51 18.03
N ALA A 217 10.31 9.74 17.87
CA ALA A 217 11.69 10.09 18.21
C ALA A 217 11.96 9.97 19.72
N TRP A 218 10.98 10.34 20.56
CA TRP A 218 11.04 10.12 22.01
C TRP A 218 10.89 8.65 22.38
N MET A 219 9.98 7.91 21.74
CA MET A 219 9.84 6.48 21.99
C MET A 219 11.09 5.69 21.63
N LEU A 220 11.83 6.12 20.61
CA LEU A 220 13.12 5.53 20.26
C LEU A 220 14.10 5.55 21.44
N ILE A 221 14.21 6.69 22.17
CA ILE A 221 15.03 6.81 23.38
C ILE A 221 14.55 5.84 24.46
N VAL A 222 13.23 5.76 24.67
CA VAL A 222 12.66 4.88 25.70
C VAL A 222 13.00 3.42 25.41
N TRP A 223 12.81 2.94 24.18
CA TRP A 223 13.14 1.57 23.82
C TRP A 223 14.62 1.27 24.00
N VAL A 224 15.50 2.12 23.47
CA VAL A 224 16.94 1.96 23.61
C VAL A 224 17.36 1.96 25.08
N ALA A 225 16.83 2.86 25.90
CA ALA A 225 17.12 2.92 27.32
C ALA A 225 16.69 1.64 28.05
N LEU A 226 15.52 1.09 27.74
CA LEU A 226 15.05 -0.18 28.29
C LEU A 226 15.95 -1.36 27.86
N GLY A 227 16.34 -1.40 26.58
CA GLY A 227 17.23 -2.43 26.05
C GLY A 227 18.62 -2.37 26.69
N LEU A 228 19.27 -1.22 26.68
CA LEU A 228 20.58 -1.01 27.30
C LEU A 228 20.54 -1.21 28.81
N GLY A 229 19.48 -0.75 29.49
CA GLY A 229 19.29 -0.96 30.93
C GLY A 229 19.19 -2.45 31.28
N THR A 230 18.46 -3.22 30.47
CA THR A 230 18.34 -4.69 30.63
C THR A 230 19.70 -5.38 30.43
N ILE A 231 20.46 -4.97 29.41
CA ILE A 231 21.80 -5.49 29.15
C ILE A 231 22.77 -5.12 30.28
N TRP A 232 22.69 -3.90 30.81
CA TRP A 232 23.49 -3.46 31.95
C TRP A 232 23.20 -4.30 33.20
N MET A 233 21.93 -4.50 33.54
CA MET A 233 21.53 -5.34 34.68
C MET A 233 22.05 -6.78 34.54
N TRP A 234 22.08 -7.32 33.33
CA TRP A 234 22.65 -8.62 33.03
C TRP A 234 24.18 -8.66 33.22
N ILE A 235 24.91 -7.65 32.73
CA ILE A 235 26.37 -7.54 32.89
C ILE A 235 26.74 -7.46 34.39
N GLN A 236 25.92 -6.78 35.19
CA GLN A 236 26.11 -6.68 36.65
C GLN A 236 25.65 -7.92 37.43
N ARG A 237 25.05 -8.92 36.75
CA ARG A 237 24.44 -10.12 37.36
C ARG A 237 23.31 -9.83 38.36
N ASN A 238 22.63 -8.70 38.20
CA ASN A 238 21.44 -8.38 39.00
C ASN A 238 20.23 -9.25 38.62
N ILE A 239 20.25 -9.85 37.43
CA ILE A 239 19.20 -10.74 36.89
C ILE A 239 19.81 -12.03 36.35
N SER A 240 19.03 -13.12 36.35
CA SER A 240 19.44 -14.40 35.77
C SER A 240 19.40 -14.38 34.23
N LYS A 241 20.12 -15.32 33.59
CA LYS A 241 20.15 -15.45 32.11
C LYS A 241 18.75 -15.59 31.52
N ASN A 242 17.90 -16.41 32.14
CA ASN A 242 16.53 -16.63 31.69
C ASN A 242 15.68 -15.36 31.77
N ILE A 243 15.79 -14.60 32.87
CA ILE A 243 15.07 -13.33 33.03
C ILE A 243 15.56 -12.31 32.00
N PHE A 244 16.88 -12.19 31.81
CA PHE A 244 17.48 -11.32 30.79
C PHE A 244 16.92 -11.61 29.39
N MET A 245 16.94 -12.87 28.97
CA MET A 245 16.46 -13.27 27.64
C MET A 245 14.98 -12.97 27.46
N VAL A 246 14.14 -13.35 28.43
CA VAL A 246 12.68 -13.11 28.36
C VAL A 246 12.37 -11.62 28.33
N VAL A 247 12.98 -10.82 29.20
CA VAL A 247 12.73 -9.37 29.27
C VAL A 247 13.16 -8.69 27.96
N LEU A 248 14.33 -9.02 27.42
CA LEU A 248 14.79 -8.38 26.19
C LEU A 248 13.93 -8.73 24.97
N VAL A 249 13.46 -9.98 24.88
CA VAL A 249 12.49 -10.41 23.85
C VAL A 249 11.16 -9.69 24.03
N LEU A 250 10.66 -9.56 25.26
CA LEU A 250 9.42 -8.84 25.52
C LEU A 250 9.53 -7.36 25.13
N ILE A 251 10.63 -6.69 25.44
CA ILE A 251 10.87 -5.29 25.02
C ILE A 251 10.86 -5.19 23.49
N ALA A 252 11.54 -6.11 22.78
CA ALA A 252 11.56 -6.13 21.31
C ALA A 252 10.15 -6.35 20.70
N ILE A 253 9.36 -7.25 21.29
CA ILE A 253 7.98 -7.50 20.85
C ILE A 253 7.10 -6.27 21.11
N LEU A 254 7.20 -5.65 22.29
CA LEU A 254 6.42 -4.48 22.65
C LEU A 254 6.75 -3.27 21.75
N ASP A 255 8.02 -3.10 21.38
CA ASP A 255 8.48 -2.07 20.44
C ASP A 255 7.79 -2.19 19.06
N ILE A 256 7.88 -3.36 18.42
CA ILE A 256 7.18 -3.59 17.14
C ILE A 256 5.67 -3.54 17.31
N THR A 257 5.13 -4.13 18.37
CA THR A 257 3.68 -4.21 18.60
C THR A 257 3.08 -2.81 18.76
N ASN A 258 3.77 -1.88 19.40
CA ASN A 258 3.34 -0.49 19.52
C ASN A 258 3.15 0.18 18.13
N VAL A 259 4.03 -0.11 17.17
CA VAL A 259 3.88 0.36 15.79
C VAL A 259 2.78 -0.43 15.06
N GLY A 260 2.76 -1.76 15.20
CA GLY A 260 1.77 -2.63 14.59
C GLY A 260 0.33 -2.28 14.98
N GLN A 261 0.08 -1.97 16.26
CA GLN A 261 -1.24 -1.55 16.74
C GLN A 261 -1.70 -0.24 16.11
N ARG A 262 -0.80 0.72 15.90
CA ARG A 262 -1.14 1.98 15.20
C ARG A 262 -1.46 1.77 13.71
N ILE A 263 -0.95 0.70 13.11
CA ILE A 263 -1.27 0.31 11.72
C ILE A 263 -2.64 -0.37 11.66
N ILE A 264 -2.89 -1.35 12.53
CA ILE A 264 -4.11 -2.17 12.54
C ILE A 264 -5.31 -1.38 13.08
N HIS A 265 -5.11 -0.66 14.19
CA HIS A 265 -6.12 0.09 14.92
C HIS A 265 -5.71 1.58 15.03
N PRO A 266 -5.66 2.32 13.91
CA PRO A 266 -5.35 3.74 13.93
C PRO A 266 -6.42 4.51 14.72
N THR A 267 -5.99 5.47 15.54
CA THR A 267 -6.90 6.35 16.25
C THR A 267 -7.59 7.30 15.27
N LYS A 268 -8.79 7.80 15.62
CA LYS A 268 -9.50 8.78 14.78
C LYS A 268 -8.68 10.05 14.52
N SER A 269 -7.81 10.42 15.47
CA SER A 269 -6.90 11.58 15.37
C SER A 269 -5.69 11.33 14.46
N SER A 270 -5.39 10.09 14.08
CA SER A 270 -4.21 9.77 13.29
C SER A 270 -4.35 10.08 11.80
N GLY A 271 -5.51 10.60 11.35
CA GLY A 271 -5.77 10.91 9.94
C GLY A 271 -5.76 9.68 9.01
N ARG A 272 -5.85 8.48 9.58
CA ARG A 272 -5.84 7.20 8.84
C ARG A 272 -7.20 6.51 8.97
N SER A 273 -7.54 5.73 7.94
CA SER A 273 -8.69 4.83 8.00
C SER A 273 -8.28 3.52 8.69
N ALA A 274 -9.19 2.94 9.49
CA ALA A 274 -8.96 1.64 10.10
C ALA A 274 -8.78 0.56 9.03
N ALA A 275 -7.79 -0.32 9.21
CA ALA A 275 -7.56 -1.45 8.32
C ALA A 275 -8.61 -2.55 8.50
N THR A 276 -9.19 -2.62 9.69
CA THR A 276 -10.25 -3.56 10.05
C THR A 276 -11.61 -2.87 10.09
N MET A 277 -12.67 -3.63 9.84
CA MET A 277 -14.06 -3.18 9.95
C MET A 277 -14.84 -4.20 10.78
N GLU A 278 -15.80 -3.70 11.58
CA GLU A 278 -16.71 -4.58 12.32
C GLU A 278 -17.57 -5.40 11.34
N THR A 279 -17.77 -6.69 11.66
CA THR A 279 -18.60 -7.61 10.86
C THR A 279 -20.00 -7.04 10.62
N LYS A 280 -20.64 -6.43 11.63
CA LYS A 280 -21.95 -5.79 11.50
C LYS A 280 -21.97 -4.66 10.46
N THR A 281 -20.85 -3.98 10.23
CA THR A 281 -20.74 -2.95 9.19
C THR A 281 -20.62 -3.58 7.80
N ILE A 282 -19.92 -4.71 7.70
CA ILE A 282 -19.83 -5.53 6.48
C ILE A 282 -21.21 -6.12 6.14
N ASP A 283 -21.92 -6.68 7.12
CA ASP A 283 -23.25 -7.26 6.89
C ASP A 283 -24.23 -6.20 6.39
N ARG A 284 -24.27 -5.03 7.04
CA ARG A 284 -25.07 -3.88 6.61
C ARG A 284 -24.70 -3.36 5.22
N TYR A 285 -23.45 -3.54 4.80
CA TYR A 285 -23.01 -3.16 3.45
C TYR A 285 -23.66 -4.06 2.40
N PHE A 286 -23.77 -5.35 2.67
CA PHE A 286 -24.37 -6.35 1.77
C PHE A 286 -25.89 -6.50 1.93
N GLU A 287 -26.53 -5.76 2.83
CA GLU A 287 -27.98 -5.64 2.85
C GLU A 287 -28.50 -4.89 1.62
N PRO A 288 -29.59 -5.38 0.97
CA PRO A 288 -30.26 -4.64 -0.08
C PRO A 288 -30.66 -3.24 0.37
N ASP A 289 -30.49 -2.26 -0.51
CA ASP A 289 -30.95 -0.89 -0.31
C ASP A 289 -32.04 -0.54 -1.34
N PRO A 290 -32.71 0.62 -1.23
CA PRO A 290 -33.77 1.01 -2.16
C PRO A 290 -33.37 0.95 -3.65
N VAL A 291 -32.14 1.33 -4.00
CA VAL A 291 -31.65 1.28 -5.39
C VAL A 291 -31.48 -0.16 -5.86
N ILE A 292 -30.86 -1.01 -5.04
CA ILE A 292 -30.70 -2.44 -5.34
C ILE A 292 -32.05 -3.13 -5.48
N ASN A 293 -32.99 -2.85 -4.57
CA ASN A 293 -34.35 -3.41 -4.61
C ASN A 293 -35.08 -2.98 -5.89
N TYR A 294 -34.98 -1.71 -6.28
CA TYR A 294 -35.54 -1.22 -7.53
C TYR A 294 -34.95 -1.95 -8.76
N LEU A 295 -33.63 -2.09 -8.82
CA LEU A 295 -32.95 -2.76 -9.94
C LEU A 295 -33.31 -4.25 -10.03
N LYS A 296 -33.42 -4.95 -8.89
CA LYS A 296 -33.82 -6.36 -8.85
C LYS A 296 -35.24 -6.64 -9.32
N GLN A 297 -36.12 -5.64 -9.28
CA GLN A 297 -37.50 -5.75 -9.77
C GLN A 297 -37.60 -5.57 -11.30
N GLN A 298 -36.54 -5.07 -11.94
CA GLN A 298 -36.54 -4.86 -13.38
C GLN A 298 -36.45 -6.21 -14.11
N LYS A 299 -37.27 -6.36 -15.14
CA LYS A 299 -37.33 -7.59 -15.95
C LYS A 299 -36.30 -7.55 -17.07
N GLY A 300 -35.81 -8.73 -17.42
CA GLY A 300 -34.91 -8.95 -18.55
C GLY A 300 -33.44 -8.81 -18.19
N ASP A 301 -32.61 -9.14 -19.17
CA ASP A 301 -31.17 -9.07 -19.11
C ASP A 301 -30.70 -7.65 -19.40
N PHE A 302 -30.01 -7.04 -18.43
CA PHE A 302 -29.48 -5.68 -18.57
C PHE A 302 -28.17 -5.50 -17.83
N ARG A 303 -27.40 -4.50 -18.26
CA ARG A 303 -26.26 -3.98 -17.49
C ARG A 303 -26.55 -2.61 -16.90
N ILE A 304 -25.82 -2.30 -15.84
CA ILE A 304 -25.83 -0.99 -15.19
C ILE A 304 -24.52 -0.25 -15.46
N TYR A 305 -24.63 1.06 -15.63
CA TYR A 305 -23.49 1.97 -15.75
C TYR A 305 -23.43 2.91 -14.54
N PRO A 306 -22.48 2.70 -13.62
CA PRO A 306 -22.29 3.62 -12.50
C PRO A 306 -21.52 4.86 -12.96
N VAL A 307 -22.10 6.04 -12.76
CA VAL A 307 -21.60 7.30 -13.29
C VAL A 307 -20.52 7.90 -12.38
N GLY A 308 -19.45 8.40 -12.99
CA GLY A 308 -18.40 9.18 -12.32
C GLY A 308 -17.70 8.40 -11.21
N ASN A 309 -17.74 8.93 -9.98
CA ASN A 309 -17.06 8.31 -8.83
C ASN A 309 -17.60 6.91 -8.46
N LEU A 310 -18.80 6.55 -8.94
CA LEU A 310 -19.36 5.22 -8.73
C LEU A 310 -18.82 4.17 -9.71
N PHE A 311 -18.13 4.57 -10.79
CA PHE A 311 -17.71 3.64 -11.84
C PHE A 311 -16.85 2.48 -11.31
N GLY A 312 -16.06 2.69 -10.25
CA GLY A 312 -15.27 1.62 -9.61
C GLY A 312 -16.00 0.78 -8.56
N GLU A 313 -17.27 1.07 -8.28
CA GLU A 313 -18.04 0.39 -7.24
C GLU A 313 -18.34 -1.04 -7.66
N SER A 314 -17.88 -2.00 -6.84
CA SER A 314 -17.99 -3.43 -7.12
C SER A 314 -19.14 -4.09 -6.36
N ARG A 315 -19.81 -3.34 -5.48
CA ARG A 315 -20.92 -3.80 -4.64
C ARG A 315 -22.06 -4.45 -5.42
N PHE A 316 -22.38 -3.94 -6.62
CA PHE A 316 -23.46 -4.45 -7.45
C PHE A 316 -23.34 -5.95 -7.73
N ARG A 317 -22.10 -6.45 -7.88
CA ARG A 317 -21.81 -7.87 -8.10
C ARG A 317 -22.31 -8.76 -6.97
N ALA A 318 -22.26 -8.29 -5.73
CA ALA A 318 -22.73 -9.07 -4.57
C ALA A 318 -24.25 -9.34 -4.61
N PHE A 319 -24.99 -8.56 -5.40
CA PHE A 319 -26.42 -8.70 -5.60
C PHE A 319 -26.79 -9.39 -6.92
N GLY A 320 -25.81 -9.88 -7.68
CA GLY A 320 -26.00 -10.46 -9.00
C GLY A 320 -26.30 -9.44 -10.10
N LEU A 321 -26.12 -8.14 -9.83
CA LEU A 321 -26.33 -7.09 -10.83
C LEU A 321 -25.07 -6.91 -11.68
N GLU A 322 -25.22 -7.01 -12.99
CA GLU A 322 -24.12 -6.88 -13.94
C GLU A 322 -23.78 -5.41 -14.19
N SER A 323 -22.59 -4.98 -13.75
CA SER A 323 -22.08 -3.65 -14.02
C SER A 323 -21.03 -3.68 -15.13
N VAL A 324 -21.04 -2.68 -16.02
CA VAL A 324 -19.91 -2.44 -16.94
C VAL A 324 -18.73 -1.76 -16.26
N GLY A 325 -18.92 -1.26 -15.04
CA GLY A 325 -17.88 -0.75 -14.17
C GLY A 325 -17.37 -1.81 -13.17
N GLY A 326 -16.73 -1.32 -12.11
CA GLY A 326 -16.17 -2.11 -11.02
C GLY A 326 -14.65 -2.14 -11.03
N TYR A 327 -14.09 -2.74 -9.98
CA TYR A 327 -12.65 -2.93 -9.83
C TYR A 327 -12.33 -4.42 -9.64
N HIS A 328 -11.34 -4.88 -10.39
CA HIS A 328 -10.74 -6.21 -10.22
C HIS A 328 -9.21 -6.06 -10.31
N PRO A 329 -8.43 -6.71 -9.44
CA PRO A 329 -6.97 -6.56 -9.44
C PRO A 329 -6.27 -7.35 -10.56
N ALA A 330 -6.92 -8.40 -11.08
CA ALA A 330 -6.45 -9.18 -12.23
C ALA A 330 -7.37 -8.91 -13.43
N LYS A 331 -7.10 -7.82 -14.17
CA LYS A 331 -7.87 -7.44 -15.36
C LYS A 331 -7.26 -8.01 -16.62
N LEU A 332 -8.12 -8.40 -17.56
CA LEU A 332 -7.73 -8.62 -18.95
C LEU A 332 -7.28 -7.29 -19.56
N LYS A 333 -6.18 -7.33 -20.32
CA LYS A 333 -5.60 -6.17 -20.99
C LYS A 333 -6.62 -5.52 -21.92
N LEU A 334 -7.29 -6.31 -22.76
CA LEU A 334 -8.31 -5.82 -23.69
C LEU A 334 -9.40 -5.00 -22.99
N THR A 335 -9.95 -5.50 -21.88
CA THR A 335 -10.98 -4.80 -21.10
C THR A 335 -10.42 -3.52 -20.45
N ASN A 336 -9.20 -3.59 -19.91
CA ASN A 336 -8.56 -2.42 -19.33
C ASN A 336 -8.31 -1.33 -20.38
N ASP A 337 -7.77 -1.70 -21.54
CA ASP A 337 -7.45 -0.76 -22.62
C ASP A 337 -8.73 -0.15 -23.19
N PHE A 338 -9.78 -0.95 -23.37
CA PHE A 338 -11.11 -0.46 -23.76
C PHE A 338 -11.63 0.58 -22.76
N ILE A 339 -11.64 0.28 -21.46
CA ILE A 339 -12.10 1.22 -20.42
C ILE A 339 -11.24 2.50 -20.40
N GLN A 340 -9.91 2.38 -20.48
CA GLN A 340 -9.01 3.54 -20.44
C GLN A 340 -9.16 4.43 -21.68
N ARG A 341 -9.14 3.82 -22.88
CA ARG A 341 -9.24 4.55 -24.16
C ARG A 341 -10.63 5.15 -24.39
N THR A 342 -11.69 4.56 -23.82
CA THR A 342 -13.06 5.09 -23.89
C THR A 342 -13.44 6.00 -22.71
N LYS A 343 -12.47 6.39 -21.88
CA LYS A 343 -12.68 7.25 -20.70
C LYS A 343 -13.79 6.74 -19.78
N ASN A 344 -13.72 5.45 -19.44
CA ASN A 344 -14.73 4.70 -18.70
C ASN A 344 -16.07 4.56 -19.43
N ILE A 345 -16.07 4.30 -20.75
CA ILE A 345 -17.30 4.08 -21.52
C ILE A 345 -18.23 5.30 -21.41
N SER A 346 -17.68 6.51 -21.52
CA SER A 346 -18.43 7.74 -21.20
C SER A 346 -19.48 8.12 -22.26
N SER A 347 -19.42 7.54 -23.45
CA SER A 347 -20.39 7.78 -24.54
C SER A 347 -21.64 6.91 -24.40
N PHE A 348 -22.81 7.51 -24.63
CA PHE A 348 -24.09 6.79 -24.62
C PHE A 348 -24.16 5.70 -25.69
N ALA A 349 -23.52 5.88 -26.85
CA ALA A 349 -23.50 4.86 -27.90
C ALA A 349 -22.77 3.60 -27.45
N LEU A 350 -21.62 3.77 -26.79
CA LEU A 350 -20.89 2.66 -26.18
C LEU A 350 -21.69 1.98 -25.06
N MET A 351 -22.40 2.76 -24.24
CA MET A 351 -23.31 2.22 -23.22
C MET A 351 -24.41 1.36 -23.87
N LYS A 352 -25.04 1.84 -24.95
CA LYS A 352 -26.06 1.08 -25.70
C LYS A 352 -25.49 -0.24 -26.23
N MET A 353 -24.33 -0.21 -26.89
CA MET A 353 -23.64 -1.42 -27.39
C MET A 353 -23.32 -2.43 -26.28
N MET A 354 -23.05 -1.94 -25.07
CA MET A 354 -22.75 -2.78 -23.92
C MET A 354 -24.01 -3.30 -23.20
N ASN A 355 -25.21 -3.12 -23.77
CA ASN A 355 -26.51 -3.50 -23.19
C ASN A 355 -26.77 -2.79 -21.84
N VAL A 356 -26.27 -1.57 -21.69
CA VAL A 356 -26.58 -0.74 -20.52
C VAL A 356 -28.01 -0.24 -20.65
N GLN A 357 -28.86 -0.54 -19.65
CA GLN A 357 -30.22 0.00 -19.58
C GLN A 357 -30.40 1.00 -18.46
N TYR A 358 -29.59 0.91 -17.39
CA TYR A 358 -29.72 1.79 -16.23
C TYR A 358 -28.40 2.49 -15.90
N LEU A 359 -28.46 3.81 -15.73
CA LEU A 359 -27.37 4.61 -15.22
C LEU A 359 -27.61 4.91 -13.75
N ILE A 360 -26.56 4.83 -12.93
CA ILE A 360 -26.60 5.07 -11.50
C ILE A 360 -25.72 6.28 -11.20
N SER A 361 -26.33 7.40 -10.77
CA SER A 361 -25.61 8.66 -10.59
C SER A 361 -25.89 9.30 -9.24
N LEU A 362 -24.87 9.93 -8.66
CA LEU A 362 -25.01 10.78 -7.47
C LEU A 362 -25.53 12.18 -7.81
N GLN A 363 -25.36 12.60 -9.06
CA GLN A 363 -25.73 13.92 -9.57
C GLN A 363 -26.85 13.82 -10.60
N GLU A 364 -27.45 14.97 -10.92
CA GLU A 364 -28.42 15.02 -12.01
C GLU A 364 -27.74 14.79 -13.37
N VAL A 365 -28.42 14.05 -14.25
CA VAL A 365 -27.93 13.73 -15.59
C VAL A 365 -28.89 14.42 -16.57
N PRO A 366 -28.58 15.65 -17.02
CA PRO A 366 -29.52 16.49 -17.77
C PRO A 366 -29.49 16.17 -19.28
N PHE A 367 -29.61 14.90 -19.65
CA PHE A 367 -29.63 14.49 -21.05
C PHE A 367 -30.99 13.92 -21.46
N PRO A 368 -31.61 14.36 -22.57
CA PRO A 368 -32.92 13.87 -23.02
C PRO A 368 -32.99 12.36 -23.32
N ILE A 369 -31.83 11.74 -23.56
CA ILE A 369 -31.71 10.30 -23.88
C ILE A 369 -31.89 9.40 -22.67
N VAL A 370 -31.91 9.97 -21.45
CA VAL A 370 -32.12 9.22 -20.22
C VAL A 370 -33.33 9.77 -19.46
N ASP A 371 -34.16 8.87 -18.93
CA ASP A 371 -35.30 9.25 -18.09
C ASP A 371 -34.99 8.89 -16.63
N LYS A 372 -35.19 9.82 -15.70
CA LYS A 372 -35.07 9.51 -14.27
C LYS A 372 -36.21 8.60 -13.84
N VAL A 373 -35.90 7.39 -13.41
CA VAL A 373 -36.90 6.35 -13.07
C VAL A 373 -36.96 6.02 -11.59
N PHE A 374 -35.91 6.32 -10.83
CA PHE A 374 -35.89 6.12 -9.38
C PHE A 374 -34.95 7.11 -8.68
N ASP A 375 -35.28 7.46 -7.44
CA ASP A 375 -34.45 8.29 -6.56
C ASP A 375 -34.47 7.68 -5.15
N GLY A 376 -33.30 7.39 -4.60
CA GLY A 376 -33.21 6.72 -3.31
C GLY A 376 -31.81 6.74 -2.72
N LYS A 377 -31.68 6.23 -1.49
CA LYS A 377 -30.39 6.10 -0.83
C LYS A 377 -29.71 4.80 -1.26
N MET A 378 -28.45 4.88 -1.67
CA MET A 378 -27.61 3.71 -1.98
C MET A 378 -26.47 3.61 -0.97
N ARG A 379 -26.15 2.40 -0.54
CA ARG A 379 -24.94 2.15 0.26
C ARG A 379 -23.74 1.97 -0.67
N THR A 380 -22.64 2.66 -0.37
CA THR A 380 -21.38 2.63 -1.13
C THR A 380 -20.21 2.40 -0.18
N GLY A 381 -19.03 2.06 -0.72
CA GLY A 381 -17.81 1.96 0.11
C GLY A 381 -17.44 3.27 0.82
N ARG A 382 -18.04 4.39 0.43
CA ARG A 382 -17.85 5.73 0.99
C ARG A 382 -18.98 6.17 1.92
N GLY A 383 -19.93 5.28 2.23
CA GLY A 383 -21.11 5.56 3.05
C GLY A 383 -22.42 5.58 2.25
N VAL A 384 -23.49 6.02 2.90
CA VAL A 384 -24.83 6.08 2.30
C VAL A 384 -24.98 7.40 1.54
N MET A 385 -25.30 7.32 0.25
CA MET A 385 -25.37 8.49 -0.63
C MET A 385 -26.73 8.58 -1.34
N PRO A 386 -27.29 9.78 -1.52
CA PRO A 386 -28.45 9.97 -2.39
C PRO A 386 -28.06 9.63 -3.82
N THR A 387 -28.84 8.76 -4.45
CA THR A 387 -28.51 8.14 -5.74
C THR A 387 -29.75 8.09 -6.61
N LYS A 388 -29.58 8.52 -7.85
CA LYS A 388 -30.63 8.55 -8.88
C LYS A 388 -30.35 7.46 -9.90
N VAL A 389 -31.41 6.74 -10.30
CA VAL A 389 -31.36 5.75 -11.38
C VAL A 389 -32.06 6.33 -12.59
N TYR A 390 -31.38 6.26 -13.73
CA TYR A 390 -31.91 6.70 -15.01
C TYR A 390 -32.01 5.51 -15.95
N LYS A 391 -33.08 5.45 -16.74
CA LYS A 391 -33.23 4.47 -17.82
C LYS A 391 -32.73 5.07 -19.13
N LEU A 392 -31.83 4.36 -19.81
CA LEU A 392 -31.30 4.74 -21.12
C LEU A 392 -32.29 4.34 -22.21
N LYS A 393 -32.65 5.28 -23.09
CA LYS A 393 -33.48 5.03 -24.27
C LYS A 393 -32.71 4.24 -25.32
N ASP A 394 -33.40 3.35 -26.02
CA ASP A 394 -32.88 2.59 -27.18
C ASP A 394 -31.59 1.80 -26.88
N SER A 395 -31.56 1.09 -25.75
CA SER A 395 -30.47 0.16 -25.44
C SER A 395 -30.49 -1.06 -26.37
N LEU A 396 -29.31 -1.51 -26.81
CA LEU A 396 -29.19 -2.68 -27.66
C LEU A 396 -29.29 -3.98 -26.84
N PRO A 397 -29.80 -5.08 -27.41
CA PRO A 397 -29.76 -6.39 -26.76
C PRO A 397 -28.32 -6.87 -26.59
N ARG A 398 -28.10 -7.93 -25.79
CA ARG A 398 -26.76 -8.50 -25.56
C ARG A 398 -26.10 -9.06 -26.81
N ALA A 399 -26.92 -9.52 -27.76
CA ALA A 399 -26.49 -10.04 -29.04
C ALA A 399 -27.47 -9.56 -30.11
N TRP A 400 -26.93 -9.13 -31.24
CA TRP A 400 -27.69 -8.72 -32.41
C TRP A 400 -26.90 -9.07 -33.68
N PHE A 401 -27.62 -9.21 -34.79
CA PHE A 401 -26.99 -9.38 -36.11
C PHE A 401 -26.64 -8.02 -36.69
N ILE A 402 -25.48 -7.93 -37.35
CA ILE A 402 -25.03 -6.74 -38.07
C ILE A 402 -25.01 -7.01 -39.57
N GLY A 403 -25.51 -6.05 -40.35
CA GLY A 403 -25.55 -6.17 -41.82
C GLY A 403 -24.25 -5.76 -42.52
N LYS A 404 -23.36 -5.04 -41.82
CA LYS A 404 -22.09 -4.55 -42.37
C LYS A 404 -21.01 -4.62 -41.30
N VAL A 405 -19.83 -5.11 -41.69
CA VAL A 405 -18.61 -5.10 -40.88
C VAL A 405 -17.59 -4.21 -41.58
N GLU A 406 -16.98 -3.30 -40.84
CA GLU A 406 -15.86 -2.50 -41.32
C GLU A 406 -14.65 -2.74 -40.43
N ALA A 407 -13.54 -3.16 -41.02
CA ALA A 407 -12.28 -3.34 -40.31
C ALA A 407 -11.52 -2.00 -40.30
N LYS A 408 -11.18 -1.52 -39.11
CA LYS A 408 -10.36 -0.31 -38.89
C LYS A 408 -9.09 -0.70 -38.14
N THR A 409 -8.00 0.02 -38.39
CA THR A 409 -6.81 -0.08 -37.54
C THR A 409 -7.09 0.55 -36.17
N ASP A 410 -6.34 0.17 -35.13
CA ASP A 410 -6.49 0.75 -33.79
C ASP A 410 -6.43 2.29 -33.80
N ASP A 411 -5.52 2.87 -34.58
CA ASP A 411 -5.35 4.32 -34.70
C ASP A 411 -6.56 5.03 -35.31
N GLN A 412 -7.38 4.31 -36.08
CA GLN A 412 -8.63 4.80 -36.64
C GLN A 412 -9.82 4.48 -35.74
N LEU A 413 -9.84 3.29 -35.13
CA LEU A 413 -10.94 2.79 -34.33
C LEU A 413 -11.13 3.61 -33.06
N TRP A 414 -10.06 3.86 -32.30
CA TRP A 414 -10.16 4.52 -31.00
C TRP A 414 -10.67 5.97 -31.08
N PRO A 415 -10.22 6.81 -32.04
CA PRO A 415 -10.83 8.11 -32.26
C PRO A 415 -12.31 7.99 -32.65
N MET A 416 -12.61 7.14 -33.64
CA MET A 416 -13.96 6.98 -34.20
C MET A 416 -15.00 6.61 -33.12
N ILE A 417 -14.74 5.62 -32.28
CA ILE A 417 -15.70 5.19 -31.26
C ILE A 417 -15.88 6.18 -30.09
N ASN A 418 -14.98 7.16 -29.99
CA ASN A 418 -14.99 8.21 -28.97
C ASN A 418 -15.60 9.51 -29.48
N GLU A 419 -15.97 9.60 -30.76
CA GLU A 419 -16.69 10.74 -31.31
C GLU A 419 -18.08 10.86 -30.68
N GLU A 420 -18.53 12.09 -30.44
CA GLU A 420 -19.86 12.34 -29.85
C GLU A 420 -21.00 11.83 -30.73
N ASN A 421 -20.76 11.78 -32.05
CA ASN A 421 -21.72 11.33 -33.05
C ASN A 421 -21.59 9.85 -33.41
N PHE A 422 -20.78 9.08 -32.69
CA PHE A 422 -20.68 7.64 -32.92
C PHE A 422 -22.03 6.98 -32.60
N THR A 423 -22.58 6.18 -33.53
CA THR A 423 -23.92 5.56 -33.40
C THR A 423 -23.91 4.07 -33.68
#